data_AF-A0A6C0GGU7-F1
#
_entry.id   AF-A0A6C0GGU7-F1
#
_cell.length_a   1.000
_cell.length_b   1.000
_cell.length_c   1.000
_cell.angle_alpha   90.00
_cell.angle_beta   90.00
_cell.angle_gamma   90.00
#
_symmetry.space_group_name_H-M   'P 1'
#
loop_
_entity.id
_entity.type
_entity.pdbx_description
1 polymer ?
#
loop_
_entity_poly.entity_id
_entity_poly.type
_entity_poly.pdbx_seq_one_letter_code
_entity_poly.pdbx_strand_id
1 'polypeptide(L)'
;MKTKSIMLSSLFTLILISLLAFKSAEDTPNKTLYMEVATIESIIPAGGGRSKMIITLPDGNQKEAELENLYSISGINFDNVQSNERAIIEKINQLTAEGWELQQVTSGVQSPSPAKAQGIYMTRYLFKK
;
A
#
# COMPACT_ATOMS: atom_id res chain seq x y z
N MET A 1 -15.55 25.76 62.64
CA MET A 1 -14.22 25.62 62.00
C MET A 1 -14.07 24.34 61.17
N LYS A 2 -14.43 23.16 61.69
CA LYS A 2 -14.24 21.86 60.99
C LYS A 2 -14.96 21.75 59.63
N THR A 3 -16.19 22.23 59.51
CA THR A 3 -16.96 22.17 58.24
C THR A 3 -16.39 23.03 57.12
N LYS A 4 -15.91 24.24 57.41
CA LYS A 4 -15.22 25.10 56.43
C LYS A 4 -13.89 24.49 55.97
N SER A 5 -13.17 23.81 56.87
CA SER A 5 -11.93 23.09 56.54
C SER A 5 -12.18 21.89 55.63
N ILE A 6 -13.28 21.15 55.83
CA ILE A 6 -13.67 20.02 54.98
C ILE A 6 -14.08 20.52 53.59
N MET A 7 -14.84 21.62 53.51
CA MET A 7 -15.24 22.19 52.21
C MET A 7 -14.03 22.71 51.41
N LEU A 8 -13.05 23.30 52.09
CA LEU A 8 -11.84 23.80 51.45
C LEU A 8 -10.94 22.66 50.94
N SER A 9 -10.83 21.55 51.69
CA SER A 9 -10.08 20.39 51.23
C SER A 9 -10.75 19.73 50.03
N SER A 10 -12.09 19.57 50.04
CA SER A 10 -12.81 18.99 48.90
C SER A 10 -12.69 19.82 47.62
N LEU A 11 -12.67 21.15 47.73
CA LEU A 11 -12.48 22.04 46.58
C LEU A 11 -11.06 21.91 46.01
N PHE A 12 -10.06 21.78 46.90
CA PHE A 12 -8.68 21.56 46.50
C PHE A 12 -8.49 20.20 45.80
N THR A 13 -9.16 19.15 46.30
CA THR A 13 -9.14 17.82 45.66
C THR A 13 -9.78 17.84 44.27
N LEU A 14 -10.90 18.55 44.09
CA LEU A 14 -11.56 18.68 42.79
C LEU A 14 -10.67 19.40 41.77
N ILE A 15 -10.00 20.48 42.19
CA ILE A 15 -9.06 21.23 41.35
C ILE A 15 -7.88 20.32 40.95
N LEU A 16 -7.35 19.54 41.89
CA LEU A 16 -6.24 18.63 41.62
C LEU A 16 -6.62 17.53 40.61
N ILE A 17 -7.83 16.97 40.73
CA ILE A 17 -8.36 15.98 39.77
C ILE A 17 -8.53 16.60 38.38
N SER A 18 -9.04 17.84 38.31
CA SER A 18 -9.21 18.53 37.02
C SER A 18 -7.88 18.84 36.31
N LEU A 19 -6.82 19.12 37.08
CA LEU A 19 -5.47 19.35 36.54
C LEU A 19 -4.82 18.05 36.04
N LEU A 20 -5.13 16.92 36.66
CA LEU A 20 -4.62 15.60 36.25
C LEU A 20 -5.40 14.98 35.09
N ALA A 21 -6.64 15.42 34.84
CA ALA A 21 -7.48 14.94 33.74
C ALA A 21 -7.01 15.45 32.36
N PHE A 22 -6.23 16.52 32.31
CA PHE A 22 -5.54 16.98 31.10
C PHE A 22 -4.24 16.22 30.87
N LYS A 23 -4.33 14.89 30.76
CA LYS A 23 -3.24 14.13 30.14
C LYS A 23 -3.52 14.13 28.64
N SER A 24 -2.87 15.02 27.89
CA SER A 24 -2.85 14.89 26.43
C SER A 24 -2.40 13.48 26.10
N ALA A 25 -3.17 12.76 25.28
CA ALA A 25 -2.66 11.56 24.65
C ALA A 25 -1.37 11.98 23.93
N GLU A 26 -0.23 11.43 24.34
CA GLU A 26 0.98 11.59 23.54
C GLU A 26 0.66 11.01 22.17
N ASP A 27 0.54 11.89 21.18
CA ASP A 27 0.45 11.55 19.78
C ASP A 27 1.84 11.04 19.38
N THR A 28 2.17 9.84 19.84
CA THR A 28 3.31 9.09 19.34
C THR A 28 2.94 8.87 17.88
N PRO A 29 3.63 9.49 16.90
CA PRO A 29 3.24 9.30 15.52
C PRO A 29 3.33 7.80 15.26
N ASN A 30 2.17 7.17 15.04
CA ASN A 30 2.11 5.76 14.71
C ASN A 30 3.08 5.56 13.56
N LYS A 31 4.08 4.70 13.75
CA LYS A 31 5.12 4.46 12.75
C LYS A 31 4.43 4.00 11.46
N THR A 32 4.34 4.89 10.48
CA THR A 32 3.73 4.56 9.19
C THR A 32 4.57 3.49 8.52
N LEU A 33 3.92 2.39 8.18
CA LEU A 33 4.52 1.32 7.40
C LEU A 33 4.17 1.53 5.94
N TYR A 34 5.11 1.24 5.06
CA TYR A 34 4.90 1.31 3.62
C TYR A 34 5.05 -0.08 3.00
N MET A 35 4.23 -0.34 2.00
CA MET A 35 4.30 -1.51 1.14
C MET A 35 4.19 -1.05 -0.32
N GLU A 36 4.93 -1.70 -1.21
CA GLU A 36 4.79 -1.46 -2.65
C GLU A 36 4.31 -2.74 -3.33
N VAL A 37 3.27 -2.62 -4.16
CA VAL A 37 2.92 -3.62 -5.17
C VAL A 37 3.37 -3.07 -6.52
N ALA A 38 4.22 -3.80 -7.24
CA ALA A 38 4.69 -3.44 -8.57
C ALA A 38 4.27 -4.51 -9.57
N THR A 39 3.58 -4.13 -10.65
CA THR A 39 3.36 -5.00 -11.80
C THR A 39 4.40 -4.69 -12.86
N ILE A 40 5.02 -5.72 -13.42
CA ILE A 40 5.97 -5.64 -14.52
C ILE A 40 5.41 -6.52 -15.62
N GLU A 41 4.97 -5.92 -16.71
CA GLU A 41 4.33 -6.62 -17.82
C GLU A 41 5.18 -6.50 -19.08
N SER A 42 5.57 -7.67 -19.59
CA SER A 42 6.52 -7.77 -20.70
C SER A 42 5.86 -7.46 -22.04
N ILE A 43 6.47 -6.58 -22.82
CA ILE A 43 6.14 -6.32 -24.23
C ILE A 43 7.21 -7.01 -25.07
N ILE A 44 7.06 -8.33 -25.24
CA ILE A 44 7.95 -9.14 -26.06
C ILE A 44 7.11 -9.81 -27.15
N PRO A 45 7.42 -9.57 -28.45
CA PRO A 45 6.76 -10.25 -29.56
C PRO A 45 6.81 -11.78 -29.42
N ALA A 46 5.79 -12.45 -29.95
CA ALA A 46 5.62 -13.90 -29.86
C ALA A 46 5.45 -14.45 -28.43
N GLY A 47 5.25 -13.59 -27.42
CA GLY A 47 4.89 -14.02 -26.08
C GLY A 47 6.01 -14.65 -25.26
N GLY A 48 7.27 -14.40 -25.61
CA GLY A 48 8.44 -14.87 -24.85
C GLY A 48 8.70 -14.12 -23.54
N GLY A 49 7.78 -13.26 -23.11
CA GLY A 49 7.88 -12.46 -21.89
C GLY A 49 7.69 -13.27 -20.61
N ARG A 50 7.92 -12.60 -19.47
CA ARG A 50 7.55 -13.07 -18.14
C ARG A 50 7.00 -11.88 -17.36
N SER A 51 5.69 -11.75 -17.35
CA SER A 51 5.04 -10.71 -16.55
C SER A 51 4.95 -11.16 -15.09
N LYS A 52 5.08 -10.23 -14.14
CA LYS A 52 5.09 -10.53 -12.71
C LYS A 52 4.53 -9.40 -11.89
N MET A 53 3.85 -9.75 -10.80
CA MET A 53 3.53 -8.84 -9.70
C MET A 53 4.49 -9.10 -8.54
N ILE A 54 5.14 -8.05 -8.05
CA ILE A 54 6.08 -8.08 -6.93
C ILE A 54 5.49 -7.25 -5.79
N ILE A 55 5.43 -7.83 -4.59
CA ILE A 55 4.98 -7.16 -3.37
C ILE A 55 6.17 -7.03 -2.45
N THR A 56 6.61 -5.80 -2.17
CA THR A 56 7.68 -5.49 -1.22
C THR A 56 7.07 -5.05 0.11
N LEU A 57 7.32 -5.84 1.15
CA LEU A 57 6.77 -5.66 2.49
C LEU A 57 7.57 -4.63 3.32
N PRO A 58 7.03 -4.12 4.44
CA PRO A 58 7.70 -3.13 5.29
C PRO A 58 9.05 -3.59 5.88
N ASP A 59 9.26 -4.90 5.98
CA ASP A 59 10.50 -5.51 6.47
C ASP A 59 11.55 -5.71 5.36
N GLY A 60 11.22 -5.35 4.11
CA GLY A 60 12.06 -5.51 2.93
C GLY A 60 11.94 -6.86 2.24
N ASN A 61 11.18 -7.82 2.79
CA ASN A 61 10.95 -9.10 2.13
C ASN A 61 10.00 -8.94 0.94
N GLN A 62 10.17 -9.82 -0.06
CA GLN A 62 9.37 -9.80 -1.28
C GLN A 62 8.52 -11.05 -1.44
N LYS A 63 7.32 -10.85 -1.99
CA LYS A 63 6.43 -11.91 -2.47
C LYS A 63 6.16 -11.68 -3.95
N GLU A 64 6.01 -12.74 -4.72
CA GLU A 64 5.77 -12.67 -6.15
C GLU A 64 4.50 -13.43 -6.52
N ALA A 65 3.80 -12.94 -7.55
CA ALA A 65 2.75 -13.66 -8.25
C ALA A 65 3.01 -13.54 -9.75
N GLU A 66 2.82 -14.63 -10.48
CA GLU A 66 2.93 -14.63 -11.94
C GLU A 66 1.78 -13.81 -12.56
N LEU A 67 2.07 -13.12 -13.65
CA LEU A 67 1.09 -12.48 -14.51
C LEU A 67 1.22 -13.07 -15.92
N GLU A 68 0.14 -13.01 -16.67
CA GLU A 68 0.10 -13.51 -18.04
C GLU A 68 0.84 -12.57 -19.01
N ASN A 69 1.33 -13.16 -20.10
CA ASN A 69 2.01 -12.41 -21.15
C ASN A 69 1.01 -11.61 -21.99
N LEU A 70 1.25 -10.31 -22.15
CA LEU A 70 0.34 -9.43 -22.89
C LEU A 70 0.37 -9.64 -24.41
N TYR A 71 1.45 -10.22 -24.94
CA TYR A 71 1.66 -10.41 -26.37
C TYR A 71 1.74 -11.89 -26.74
N SER A 72 1.29 -12.18 -27.95
CA SER A 72 1.38 -13.46 -28.64
C SER A 72 1.96 -13.24 -30.04
N ILE A 73 2.02 -14.28 -30.87
CA ILE A 73 2.41 -14.14 -32.28
C ILE A 73 1.39 -13.32 -33.10
N SER A 74 0.13 -13.29 -32.68
CA SER A 74 -0.95 -12.56 -33.34
C SER A 74 -1.16 -11.14 -32.80
N GLY A 75 -0.31 -10.68 -31.88
CA GLY A 75 -0.42 -9.37 -31.23
C GLY A 75 -0.88 -9.46 -29.77
N ILE A 76 -1.61 -8.45 -29.31
CA ILE A 76 -2.06 -8.35 -27.91
C ILE A 76 -3.06 -9.48 -27.60
N ASN A 77 -2.86 -10.15 -26.46
CA ASN A 77 -3.80 -11.13 -25.92
C ASN A 77 -4.69 -10.45 -24.86
N PHE A 78 -5.92 -10.11 -25.24
CA PHE A 78 -6.86 -9.41 -24.36
C PHE A 78 -7.40 -10.27 -23.21
N ASP A 79 -7.43 -11.60 -23.36
CA ASP A 79 -7.81 -12.49 -22.26
C ASP A 79 -6.76 -12.44 -21.15
N ASN A 80 -5.48 -12.39 -21.54
CA ASN A 80 -4.37 -12.22 -20.61
C ASN A 80 -4.39 -10.86 -19.93
N VAL A 81 -4.71 -9.78 -20.68
CA VAL A 81 -4.93 -8.44 -20.10
C VAL A 81 -6.02 -8.50 -19.03
N GLN A 82 -7.18 -9.08 -19.34
CA GLN A 82 -8.29 -9.16 -18.39
C GLN A 82 -7.94 -10.02 -17.16
N SER A 83 -7.21 -11.12 -17.36
CA SER A 83 -6.72 -11.98 -16.27
C SER A 83 -5.80 -11.19 -15.32
N ASN A 84 -4.84 -10.44 -15.88
CA ASN A 84 -3.93 -9.61 -15.10
C ASN A 84 -4.68 -8.50 -14.35
N GLU A 85 -5.60 -7.78 -15.01
CA GLU A 85 -6.41 -6.74 -14.37
C GLU A 85 -7.20 -7.29 -13.18
N ARG A 86 -7.78 -8.49 -13.31
CA ARG A 86 -8.47 -9.16 -12.21
C ARG A 86 -7.53 -9.45 -11.05
N ALA A 87 -6.38 -10.05 -11.32
CA ALA A 87 -5.39 -10.37 -10.28
C ALA A 87 -4.89 -9.11 -9.54
N ILE A 88 -4.71 -8.00 -10.26
CA ILE A 88 -4.31 -6.71 -9.68
C ILE A 88 -5.42 -6.18 -8.76
N ILE A 89 -6.66 -6.13 -9.22
CA ILE A 89 -7.79 -5.63 -8.43
C ILE A 89 -8.03 -6.52 -7.20
N GLU A 90 -7.96 -7.84 -7.35
CA GLU A 90 -8.07 -8.78 -6.22
C GLU A 90 -6.98 -8.51 -5.17
N LYS A 91 -5.74 -8.22 -5.58
CA LYS A 91 -4.66 -7.86 -4.66
C LYS A 91 -4.94 -6.54 -3.93
N ILE A 92 -5.39 -5.51 -4.65
CA ILE A 92 -5.72 -4.20 -4.06
C ILE A 92 -6.87 -4.36 -3.05
N ASN A 93 -7.92 -5.09 -3.40
CA ASN A 93 -9.05 -5.38 -2.51
C ASN A 93 -8.61 -6.18 -1.28
N GLN A 94 -7.72 -7.16 -1.44
CA GLN A 94 -7.15 -7.90 -0.32
C GLN A 94 -6.39 -6.96 0.63
N LEU A 95 -5.47 -6.13 0.11
CA LEU A 95 -4.65 -5.25 0.94
C LEU A 95 -5.51 -4.20 1.67
N THR A 96 -6.52 -3.65 1.01
CA THR A 96 -7.45 -2.70 1.62
C THR A 96 -8.30 -3.37 2.71
N ALA A 97 -8.75 -4.61 2.52
CA ALA A 97 -9.41 -5.39 3.57
C ALA A 97 -8.49 -5.70 4.76
N GLU A 98 -7.18 -5.83 4.53
CA GLU A 98 -6.14 -5.95 5.57
C GLU A 98 -5.81 -4.62 6.26
N GLY A 99 -6.45 -3.51 5.86
CA GLY A 99 -6.28 -2.17 6.44
C GLY A 99 -5.14 -1.36 5.86
N TRP A 100 -4.62 -1.71 4.69
CA TRP A 100 -3.68 -0.88 3.94
C TRP A 100 -4.42 0.17 3.11
N GLU A 101 -3.94 1.41 3.13
CA GLU A 101 -4.47 2.51 2.32
C GLU A 101 -3.64 2.66 1.04
N LEU A 102 -4.30 2.62 -0.12
CA LEU A 102 -3.65 2.96 -1.38
C LEU A 102 -3.37 4.47 -1.41
N GLN A 103 -2.09 4.83 -1.39
CA GLN A 103 -1.65 6.23 -1.34
C GLN A 103 -1.37 6.80 -2.73
N GLN A 104 -0.69 6.04 -3.58
CA GLN A 104 -0.22 6.53 -4.87
C GLN A 104 -0.16 5.40 -5.89
N VAL A 105 -0.49 5.72 -7.13
CA VAL A 105 -0.29 4.86 -8.30
C VAL A 105 0.61 5.57 -9.29
N THR A 106 1.68 4.91 -9.74
CA THR A 106 2.64 5.46 -10.71
C THR A 106 2.90 4.45 -11.81
N SER A 107 2.58 4.80 -13.06
CA SER A 107 2.88 3.98 -14.23
C SER A 107 4.12 4.49 -14.98
N GLY A 108 4.90 3.58 -15.53
CA GLY A 108 6.03 3.86 -16.42
C GLY A 108 6.07 2.88 -17.58
N VAL A 109 6.51 3.36 -18.74
CA VAL A 109 6.61 2.57 -19.97
C VAL A 109 7.99 2.72 -20.57
N GLN A 110 8.59 1.60 -20.95
CA GLN A 110 9.71 1.56 -21.86
C GLN A 110 9.29 0.89 -23.17
N SER A 111 9.17 1.69 -24.22
CA SER A 111 8.84 1.18 -25.55
C SER A 111 10.00 0.36 -26.13
N PRO A 112 9.71 -0.70 -26.92
CA PRO A 112 10.73 -1.40 -27.69
C PRO A 112 11.49 -0.43 -28.59
N SER A 113 12.82 -0.59 -28.67
CA SER A 113 13.62 0.18 -29.63
C SER A 113 13.80 -0.62 -30.92
N PRO A 114 14.10 0.04 -32.06
CA PRO A 114 14.41 -0.68 -33.30
C PRO A 114 15.57 -1.68 -33.14
N ALA A 115 16.51 -1.41 -32.21
CA ALA A 115 17.64 -2.29 -31.91
C ALA A 115 17.30 -3.39 -30.88
N LYS A 116 16.25 -3.21 -30.08
CA LYS A 116 15.80 -4.17 -29.05
C LYS A 116 14.27 -4.27 -29.09
N ALA A 117 13.76 -5.38 -29.62
CA ALA A 117 12.34 -5.67 -29.72
C ALA A 117 11.67 -6.04 -28.36
N GLN A 118 12.17 -5.50 -27.25
CA GLN A 118 11.67 -5.76 -25.90
C GLN A 118 11.30 -4.44 -25.24
N GLY A 119 10.09 -4.37 -24.71
CA GLY A 119 9.60 -3.26 -23.89
C GLY A 119 8.99 -3.77 -22.60
N ILE A 120 8.69 -2.84 -21.70
CA ILE A 120 8.11 -3.14 -20.39
C ILE A 120 7.05 -2.08 -20.07
N TYR A 121 5.90 -2.53 -19.58
CA TYR A 121 4.94 -1.71 -18.86
C TYR A 121 5.10 -1.99 -17.36
N MET A 122 5.18 -0.95 -16.53
CA MET A 122 5.34 -1.12 -15.08
C MET A 122 4.42 -0.18 -14.32
N THR A 123 3.66 -0.70 -13.37
CA THR A 123 2.83 0.11 -12.47
C THR A 123 3.17 -0.17 -11.02
N ARG A 124 3.41 0.89 -10.24
CA ARG A 124 3.65 0.82 -8.80
C ARG A 124 2.46 1.38 -8.05
N TYR A 125 1.98 0.60 -7.10
CA TYR A 125 0.92 0.92 -6.15
C TYR A 125 1.57 1.02 -4.77
N LEU A 126 1.69 2.25 -4.26
CA LEU A 126 2.23 2.51 -2.93
C LEU A 126 1.09 2.47 -1.92
N PHE A 127 1.25 1.62 -0.91
CA PHE A 127 0.33 1.49 0.20
C PHE A 127 0.97 1.97 1.50
N LYS A 128 0.15 2.47 2.42
CA LYS A 128 0.55 2.84 3.78
C LYS A 128 -0.40 2.27 4.83
N LYS A 129 0.09 2.06 6.05
CA LYS A 129 -0.70 1.63 7.21
C LYS A 129 -0.11 2.19 8.50
#